data_AF-A0A3D2JQ55-F1
#
_entry.id   AF-A0A3D2JQ55-F1
#
_cell.length_a   1.000
_cell.length_b   1.000
_cell.length_c   1.000
_cell.angle_alpha   90.00
_cell.angle_beta   90.00
_cell.angle_gamma   90.00
#
_symmetry.space_group_name_H-M   'P 1'
#
loop_
_entity.id
_entity.type
_entity.pdbx_description
1 polymer ?
#
loop_
_entity_poly.entity_id
_entity_poly.type
_entity_poly.pdbx_seq_one_letter_code
_entity_poly.pdbx_strand_id
1 'polypeptide(L)' 'PHHLPHYAMDLSRSLQRFYEACRVVSSKESEIEISRARLQLVEAAKYALSRTLTLMGMSSPEVM' A
#
# COMPACT_ATOMS: atom_id res chain seq x y z
N PRO A 1 12.45 -1.96 -20.55
CA PRO A 1 11.07 -2.31 -20.13
C PRO A 1 11.05 -3.15 -18.82
N HIS A 2 11.74 -2.68 -17.77
CA HIS A 2 11.85 -3.39 -16.48
C HIS A 2 11.48 -2.49 -15.28
N HIS A 3 11.33 -1.18 -15.52
CA HIS A 3 11.13 -0.21 -14.45
C HIS A 3 9.80 -0.40 -13.71
N LEU A 4 8.73 -0.79 -14.40
CA LEU A 4 7.41 -0.98 -13.78
C LEU A 4 7.40 -2.18 -12.81
N PRO A 5 7.87 -3.38 -13.18
CA PRO A 5 8.02 -4.48 -12.21
C PRO A 5 8.92 -4.14 -11.02
N HIS A 6 10.06 -3.48 -11.26
CA HIS A 6 10.95 -3.07 -10.18
C HIS A 6 10.28 -2.08 -9.22
N TYR A 7 9.59 -1.07 -9.77
CA TYR A 7 8.82 -0.11 -8.97
C TYR A 7 7.73 -0.81 -8.15
N ALA A 8 6.97 -1.73 -8.74
CA ALA A 8 5.93 -2.48 -8.02
C ALA A 8 6.51 -3.27 -6.83
N MET A 9 7.65 -3.94 -7.04
CA MET A 9 8.36 -4.67 -6.00
C MET A 9 8.88 -3.74 -4.90
N ASP A 10 9.48 -2.61 -5.25
CA ASP A 10 10.05 -1.66 -4.28
C ASP A 10 8.96 -0.95 -3.47
N LEU A 11 7.84 -0.60 -4.11
CA LEU A 11 6.65 -0.08 -3.44
C LEU A 11 6.10 -1.10 -2.44
N SER A 12 5.97 -2.36 -2.86
CA SER A 12 5.48 -3.46 -2.00
C SER A 12 6.38 -3.67 -0.78
N ARG A 13 7.71 -3.65 -0.96
CA ARG A 13 8.67 -3.74 0.16
C ARG A 13 8.58 -2.55 1.11
N SER A 14 8.39 -1.35 0.58
CA SER A 14 8.26 -0.14 1.39
C SER A 14 6.99 -0.17 2.23
N LEU A 15 5.88 -0.62 1.65
CA LEU A 15 4.60 -0.82 2.35
C LEU A 15 4.72 -1.89 3.44
N GLN A 16 5.39 -3.02 3.16
CA GLN A 16 5.63 -4.08 4.13
C GLN A 16 6.40 -3.57 5.35
N ARG A 17 7.52 -2.86 5.13
CA ARG A 17 8.32 -2.27 6.22
C ARG A 17 7.51 -1.27 7.04
N PHE A 18 6.68 -0.46 6.39
CA PHE A 18 5.79 0.46 7.07
C PHE A 18 4.77 -0.28 7.95
N TYR A 19 4.17 -1.35 7.45
CA TYR A 19 3.19 -2.15 8.18
C TYR A 19 3.80 -2.88 9.38
N GLU A 20 5.06 -3.33 9.28
CA GLU A 20 5.82 -3.92 10.38
C GLU A 20 6.20 -2.89 11.45
N ALA A 21 6.60 -1.69 11.03
CA ALA A 21 7.07 -0.64 11.93
C ALA A 21 5.91 0.10 12.64
N CYS A 22 4.73 0.17 12.02
CA CYS A 22 3.62 0.98 12.49
C CYS A 22 2.31 0.18 12.58
N ARG A 23 1.65 0.24 13.73
CA ARG A 23 0.28 -0.26 13.87
C ARG A 23 -0.68 0.63 13.06
N VAL A 24 -1.21 0.10 11.96
CA VAL A 24 -2.14 0.82 11.08
C VAL A 24 -3.51 0.97 11.72
N VAL A 25 -4.06 -0.11 12.29
CA VAL A 25 -5.38 -0.13 12.95
C VAL A 25 -5.20 -0.18 14.46
N SER A 26 -5.64 0.89 15.14
CA SER A 26 -5.66 0.98 16.60
C SER A 26 -7.06 1.33 17.10
N SER A 27 -7.46 0.74 18.22
CA SER A 27 -8.75 1.00 18.88
C SER A 27 -8.62 1.97 20.06
N LYS A 28 -7.44 2.56 20.25
CA LYS A 28 -7.22 3.56 21.31
C LYS A 28 -7.65 4.94 20.82
N GLU A 29 -8.49 5.63 21.59
CA GLU A 29 -9.01 6.97 21.27
C GLU A 29 -7.90 7.95 20.90
N SER A 30 -6.79 7.96 21.66
CA SER A 30 -5.65 8.84 21.43
C SER A 30 -4.87 8.56 20.13
N GLU A 31 -5.10 7.41 19.48
CA GLU A 31 -4.41 6.98 18.27
C GLU A 31 -5.33 6.95 17.03
N ILE A 32 -6.62 7.31 17.15
CA ILE A 32 -7.61 7.23 16.06
C ILE A 32 -7.18 8.08 14.86
N GLU A 33 -6.79 9.34 15.07
CA GLU A 33 -6.40 10.24 13.98
C GLU A 33 -5.15 9.73 13.24
N ILE A 34 -4.16 9.21 13.98
CA ILE A 34 -2.97 8.59 13.39
C ILE A 34 -3.35 7.32 12.63
N SER A 35 -4.24 6.50 13.18
CA SER A 35 -4.74 5.29 12.52
C SER A 35 -5.44 5.63 11.20
N ARG A 36 -6.27 6.68 11.16
CA ARG A 36 -6.90 7.18 9.94
C ARG A 36 -5.88 7.64 8.90
N ALA A 37 -4.88 8.42 9.31
CA ALA A 37 -3.81 8.87 8.42
C ALA A 37 -3.01 7.69 7.84
N ARG A 38 -2.71 6.67 8.66
CA ARG A 38 -2.03 5.45 8.21
C ARG A 38 -2.89 4.63 7.24
N LEU A 39 -4.21 4.55 7.47
CA LEU A 39 -5.14 3.89 6.54
C LEU A 39 -5.16 4.57 5.18
N GLN A 40 -5.19 5.91 5.14
CA GLN A 40 -5.12 6.66 3.87
C GLN A 40 -3.81 6.40 3.11
N LEU A 41 -2.69 6.24 3.82
CA LEU A 41 -1.40 5.88 3.21
C LEU A 41 -1.45 4.49 2.58
N VAL A 42 -2.03 3.51 3.27
CA VAL A 42 -2.19 2.14 2.74
C VAL A 42 -3.10 2.12 1.51
N GLU A 43 -4.21 2.86 1.56
CA GLU A 43 -5.14 3.00 0.43
C GLU A 43 -4.45 3.65 -0.80
N ALA A 44 -3.66 4.70 -0.59
CA ALA A 44 -2.88 5.32 -1.66
C ALA A 44 -1.87 4.34 -2.29
N ALA A 45 -1.20 3.52 -1.46
CA ALA A 45 -0.29 2.49 -1.95
C ALA A 45 -1.01 1.41 -2.76
N LYS A 46 -2.19 0.96 -2.32
CA LYS A 46 -3.06 0.04 -3.06
C LYS A 46 -3.40 0.60 -4.44
N TYR A 47 -3.82 1.87 -4.51
CA TYR A 47 -4.16 2.52 -5.78
C TYR A 47 -2.96 2.65 -6.72
N ALA A 48 -1.79 3.04 -6.19
CA ALA A 48 -0.56 3.11 -6.96
C ALA A 48 -0.17 1.74 -7.55
N LEU A 49 -0.21 0.68 -6.74
CA LEU A 49 0.12 -0.67 -7.17
C LEU A 49 -0.86 -1.16 -8.27
N SER A 50 -2.15 -0.91 -8.08
CA SER A 50 -3.20 -1.26 -9.05
C SER A 50 -2.96 -0.61 -10.42
N ARG A 51 -2.61 0.68 -10.42
CA ARG A 51 -2.26 1.40 -11.66
C ARG A 51 -0.99 0.85 -12.30
N THR A 52 0.03 0.52 -11.52
CA THR A 52 1.25 -0.09 -12.04
C THR A 52 0.98 -1.45 -12.70
N LEU A 53 0.17 -2.31 -12.07
CA LEU A 53 -0.24 -3.60 -12.64
C LEU A 53 -1.04 -3.41 -13.92
N THR A 54 -1.97 -2.46 -13.93
CA THR A 54 -2.78 -2.12 -15.12
C THR A 54 -1.91 -1.65 -16.28
N LEU A 55 -0.88 -0.82 -16.02
CA LEU A 55 0.08 -0.38 -17.05
C LEU A 55 0.91 -1.54 -17.62
N MET A 56 1.04 -2.64 -16.88
CA MET A 56 1.68 -3.89 -17.36
C MET A 56 0.70 -4.83 -18.06
N GLY A 57 -0.57 -4.45 -18.21
CA GLY A 57 -1.61 -5.30 -18.80
C GLY A 57 -2.10 -6.43 -17.89
N MET A 58 -1.85 -6.32 -16.59
CA MET A 58 -2.24 -7.32 -15.59
C MET A 58 -3.57 -6.94 -14.92
N SER A 59 -4.33 -7.93 -14.46
CA SER A 59 -5.48 -7.72 -13.59
C SER A 59 -5.04 -7.28 -12.19
N SER A 60 -5.78 -6.35 -11.58
CA SER A 60 -5.57 -5.90 -10.19
C SER A 60 -6.80 -6.25 -9.34
N PRO A 61 -6.92 -7.48 -8.82
CA PRO A 61 -8.08 -7.89 -8.04
C PRO A 61 -8.11 -7.20 -6.66
N GLU A 62 -9.33 -6.91 -6.18
CA GLU A 62 -9.59 -6.31 -4.86
C GLU A 62 -9.39 -7.30 -3.70
N VAL A 63 -9.55 -8.60 -3.99
CA VAL A 63 -9.40 -9.73 -3.05
C VAL A 63 -8.69 -10.85 -3.82
N MET A 64 -7.69 -11.47 -3.19
CA MET A 64 -7.03 -12.68 -3.72
C MET A 64 -7.78 -13.94 -3.34
#